data_AF-A0A1Y2W3T8-F1
#
_entry.id   AF-A0A1Y2W3T8-F1
#
_cell.length_a   1.000
_cell.length_b   1.000
_cell.length_c   1.000
_cell.angle_alpha   90.00
_cell.angle_beta   90.00
_cell.angle_gamma   90.00
#
_symmetry.space_group_name_H-M   'P 1'
#
loop_
_entity.id
_entity.type
_entity.pdbx_description
1 polymer ?
#
loop_
_entity_poly.entity_id
_entity_poly.type
_entity_poly.pdbx_seq_one_letter_code
_entity_poly.pdbx_strand_id
1 'polypeptide(L)'
;MDYQSIHGQDISSFDLTLTHRLPTVSAAQALDDLGADPRRFVSTSLDAFDQALNDVVGESSGSTPSRPGGLQKGQVIEIWGPPGSGKTGFGIQLAANTLRQGESVVWMDSIRYPLRDCMM
;
A
#
# COMPACT_ATOMS: atom_id res chain seq x y z
N MET A 1 -14.58 -34.10 41.23
CA MET A 1 -14.27 -32.65 41.21
C MET A 1 -14.02 -32.32 39.76
N ASP A 2 -14.95 -31.61 39.14
CA ASP A 2 -14.90 -31.39 37.69
C ASP A 2 -14.00 -30.18 37.41
N TYR A 3 -13.06 -30.34 36.47
CA TYR A 3 -12.05 -29.33 36.11
C TYR A 3 -12.66 -27.93 35.87
N GLN A 4 -13.86 -27.90 35.26
CA GLN A 4 -14.61 -26.67 34.96
C GLN A 4 -15.11 -25.93 36.20
N SER A 5 -15.29 -26.62 37.34
CA SER A 5 -15.68 -25.99 38.61
C SER A 5 -14.51 -25.29 39.33
N ILE A 6 -13.27 -25.64 38.97
CA ILE A 6 -12.05 -25.04 39.53
C ILE A 6 -11.51 -23.95 38.61
N HIS A 7 -11.59 -24.14 37.29
CA HIS A 7 -10.95 -23.26 36.30
C HIS A 7 -11.92 -22.36 35.52
N GLY A 8 -13.24 -22.51 35.68
CA GLY A 8 -14.22 -21.81 34.86
C GLY A 8 -14.28 -22.35 33.43
N GLN A 9 -15.21 -21.83 32.61
CA GLN A 9 -15.20 -22.13 31.17
C GLN A 9 -14.03 -21.42 30.52
N ASP A 10 -13.26 -22.16 29.71
CA ASP A 10 -12.13 -21.63 28.96
C ASP A 10 -12.67 -20.81 27.78
N ILE A 11 -12.75 -19.49 27.97
CA ILE A 11 -13.16 -18.57 26.92
C ILE A 11 -11.92 -18.31 26.07
N SER A 12 -11.82 -19.01 24.94
CA SER A 12 -10.72 -18.79 24.01
C SER A 12 -10.72 -17.32 23.58
N SER A 13 -9.55 -16.67 23.62
CA SER A 13 -9.41 -15.24 23.30
C SER A 13 -9.75 -14.89 21.82
N PHE A 14 -10.10 -15.88 21.01
CA PHE A 14 -10.53 -15.75 19.62
C PHE A 14 -12.05 -15.55 19.48
N ASP A 15 -12.84 -15.88 20.52
CA ASP A 15 -14.31 -15.83 20.50
C ASP A 15 -14.86 -14.59 21.23
N LEU A 16 -14.18 -13.45 21.02
CA LEU A 16 -14.61 -12.16 21.57
C LEU A 16 -15.09 -11.28 20.42
N THR A 17 -16.42 -11.21 20.26
CA THR A 17 -17.13 -10.32 19.32
C THR A 17 -16.82 -8.82 19.52
N LEU A 18 -16.06 -8.47 20.57
CA LEU A 18 -15.64 -7.13 20.94
C LEU A 18 -14.15 -6.85 20.71
N THR A 19 -13.37 -7.79 20.17
CA THR A 19 -11.93 -7.56 19.97
C THR A 19 -11.64 -6.79 18.68
N HIS A 20 -11.08 -5.59 18.84
CA HIS A 20 -10.43 -4.78 17.81
C HIS A 20 -9.09 -5.42 17.39
N ARG A 21 -9.13 -6.70 17.00
CA ARG A 21 -7.98 -7.42 16.44
C ARG A 21 -8.09 -7.33 14.93
N LEU A 22 -6.99 -6.95 14.27
CA LEU A 22 -6.90 -7.11 12.83
C LEU A 22 -7.03 -8.61 12.51
N PRO A 23 -7.87 -8.99 11.54
CA PRO A 23 -8.05 -10.39 11.18
C PRO A 23 -6.71 -11.00 10.79
N THR A 24 -6.39 -12.17 11.36
CA THR A 24 -5.19 -12.92 10.99
C THR A 24 -5.39 -13.52 9.61
N VAL A 25 -4.55 -13.13 8.65
CA VAL A 25 -4.53 -13.71 7.30
C VAL A 25 -3.37 -14.69 7.21
N SER A 26 -3.62 -15.87 6.64
CA SER A 26 -2.56 -16.85 6.33
C SER A 26 -1.57 -16.25 5.34
N ALA A 27 -0.28 -16.51 5.52
CA ALA A 27 0.76 -16.07 4.60
C ALA A 27 0.52 -16.60 3.16
N ALA A 28 0.00 -17.82 3.02
CA ALA A 28 -0.34 -18.39 1.71
C ALA A 28 -1.49 -17.65 1.03
N GLN A 29 -2.55 -17.34 1.79
CA GLN A 29 -3.67 -16.55 1.28
C GLN A 29 -3.20 -15.15 0.85
N ALA A 30 -2.37 -14.49 1.67
CA ALA A 30 -1.83 -13.18 1.34
C ALA A 30 -0.97 -13.20 0.04
N LEU A 31 -0.28 -14.31 -0.23
CA LEU A 31 0.49 -14.50 -1.46
C LEU A 31 -0.43 -14.74 -2.67
N ASP A 32 -1.47 -15.55 -2.53
CA ASP A 32 -2.46 -15.76 -3.61
C ASP A 32 -3.21 -14.46 -3.96
N ASP A 33 -3.58 -13.68 -2.93
CA ASP A 33 -4.16 -12.34 -3.09
C ASP A 33 -3.17 -11.38 -3.81
N LEU A 34 -1.86 -11.60 -3.62
CA LEU A 34 -0.79 -10.87 -4.33
C LEU A 34 -0.72 -11.19 -5.84
N GLY A 35 -1.29 -12.31 -6.29
CA GLY A 35 -1.31 -12.71 -7.71
C GLY A 35 -2.62 -12.41 -8.45
N ALA A 36 -3.75 -12.32 -7.75
CA ALA A 36 -5.10 -12.32 -8.34
C ALA A 36 -5.53 -11.09 -9.20
N ASP A 37 -5.15 -9.86 -8.85
CA ASP A 37 -5.61 -8.62 -9.50
C ASP A 37 -4.55 -7.88 -10.35
N PRO A 38 -4.69 -7.79 -11.69
CA PRO A 38 -3.82 -6.99 -12.54
C PRO A 38 -4.04 -5.47 -12.40
N ARG A 39 -5.14 -5.01 -11.78
CA ARG A 39 -5.40 -3.58 -11.49
C ARG A 39 -4.71 -3.07 -10.24
N ARG A 40 -3.89 -3.91 -9.60
CA ARG A 40 -3.13 -3.54 -8.41
C ARG A 40 -2.03 -2.52 -8.68
N PHE A 41 -1.65 -2.27 -9.93
CA PHE A 41 -0.51 -1.39 -10.26
C PHE A 41 -0.96 -0.01 -10.72
N VAL A 42 -0.28 1.02 -10.21
CA VAL A 42 -0.37 2.40 -10.68
C VAL A 42 0.90 2.71 -11.45
N SER A 43 0.78 2.95 -12.76
CA SER A 43 1.91 3.33 -13.60
C SER A 43 2.50 4.67 -13.13
N THR A 44 3.82 4.80 -13.22
CA THR A 44 4.56 6.04 -12.95
C THR A 44 4.72 6.91 -14.21
N SER A 45 4.19 6.46 -15.36
CA SER A 45 4.42 7.03 -16.70
C SER A 45 5.88 7.01 -17.15
N LEU A 46 6.72 6.21 -16.48
CA LEU A 46 8.11 5.98 -16.84
C LEU A 46 8.29 4.48 -17.04
N ASP A 47 8.23 4.01 -18.28
CA ASP A 47 8.24 2.56 -18.59
C ASP A 47 9.45 1.85 -17.97
N ALA A 48 10.64 2.47 -18.04
CA ALA A 48 11.85 1.91 -17.44
C ALA A 48 11.76 1.78 -15.90
N PHE A 49 11.07 2.72 -15.25
CA PHE A 49 10.87 2.68 -13.80
C PHE A 49 9.77 1.68 -13.42
N ASP A 50 8.67 1.64 -14.17
CA ASP A 50 7.59 0.66 -13.99
C ASP A 50 8.11 -0.78 -14.13
N GLN A 51 9.03 -1.03 -15.08
CA GLN A 51 9.68 -2.34 -15.23
C GLN A 51 10.67 -2.64 -14.10
N ALA A 52 11.49 -1.66 -13.69
CA ALA A 52 12.43 -1.86 -12.58
C ALA A 52 11.72 -2.19 -11.25
N LEU A 53 10.50 -1.70 -11.05
CA LEU A 53 9.67 -2.03 -9.89
C LEU A 53 9.14 -3.47 -9.93
N ASN A 54 8.89 -4.02 -11.12
CA ASN A 54 8.44 -5.42 -11.28
C ASN A 54 9.53 -6.43 -10.90
N ASP A 55 10.79 -6.16 -11.26
CA ASP A 55 11.92 -7.06 -10.99
C ASP A 55 12.18 -7.26 -9.49
N VAL A 56 11.81 -6.29 -8.65
CA VAL A 56 12.00 -6.33 -7.20
C VAL A 56 10.99 -7.27 -6.51
N VAL A 57 9.82 -7.52 -7.10
CA VAL A 57 8.73 -8.30 -6.48
C VAL A 57 8.82 -9.80 -6.78
N GLY A 58 9.82 -10.25 -7.54
CA GLY A 58 10.20 -11.67 -7.62
C GLY A 58 9.29 -12.52 -8.49
N GLU A 59 9.41 -12.37 -9.81
CA GLU A 59 9.06 -13.43 -10.78
C GLU A 59 10.26 -13.72 -11.68
N SER A 60 11.26 -14.43 -11.16
CA SER A 60 12.24 -15.14 -11.98
C SER A 60 11.58 -16.36 -12.61
N SER A 61 10.71 -16.19 -13.62
CA SER A 61 10.22 -17.31 -14.43
C SER A 61 9.67 -16.84 -15.78
N GLY A 62 10.54 -16.95 -16.80
CA GLY A 62 10.21 -17.33 -18.17
C GLY A 62 9.13 -16.53 -18.91
N SER A 63 9.56 -15.70 -19.87
CA SER A 63 8.85 -15.38 -21.13
C SER A 63 7.32 -15.20 -21.05
N THR A 64 6.81 -14.50 -20.04
CA THR A 64 5.41 -14.07 -19.98
C THR A 64 5.31 -12.62 -20.47
N PRO A 65 4.20 -12.24 -21.14
CA PRO A 65 4.06 -10.92 -21.74
C PRO A 65 4.21 -9.83 -20.69
N SER A 66 4.90 -8.74 -21.07
CA SER A 66 5.14 -7.52 -20.28
C SER A 66 3.95 -7.20 -19.38
N ARG A 67 4.02 -7.59 -18.10
CA ARG A 67 2.99 -7.22 -17.14
C ARG A 67 3.05 -5.71 -16.98
N PRO A 68 1.90 -5.01 -16.94
CA PRO A 68 1.88 -3.58 -16.67
C PRO A 68 2.53 -3.36 -15.30
N GLY A 69 3.71 -2.75 -15.30
CA GLY A 69 4.46 -2.46 -14.09
C GLY A 69 4.03 -1.18 -13.41
N GLY A 70 4.71 -0.87 -12.32
CA GLY A 70 4.48 0.35 -11.55
C GLY A 70 4.32 0.09 -10.06
N LEU A 71 3.76 1.07 -9.38
CA LEU A 71 3.61 1.05 -7.93
C LEU A 71 2.43 0.16 -7.52
N GLN A 72 2.70 -0.80 -6.65
CA GLN A 72 1.68 -1.74 -6.18
C GLN A 72 0.78 -1.12 -5.10
N LYS A 73 -0.53 -1.22 -5.28
CA LYS A 73 -1.55 -0.88 -4.28
C LYS A 73 -1.45 -1.81 -3.08
N GLY A 74 -1.80 -1.28 -1.90
CA GLY A 74 -1.66 -1.99 -0.63
C GLY A 74 -0.25 -1.95 -0.03
N GLN A 75 0.69 -1.24 -0.68
CA GLN A 75 2.02 -0.96 -0.14
C GLN A 75 2.13 0.52 0.27
N VAL A 76 3.02 0.78 1.21
CA VAL A 76 3.46 2.14 1.55
C VAL A 76 4.78 2.39 0.83
N ILE A 77 4.80 3.40 -0.03
CA ILE A 77 5.98 3.78 -0.81
C ILE A 77 6.52 5.10 -0.26
N GLU A 78 7.82 5.15 -0.05
CA GLU A 78 8.50 6.28 0.54
C GLU A 78 9.46 6.92 -0.46
N ILE A 79 9.36 8.23 -0.64
CA ILE A 79 10.15 8.99 -1.62
C ILE A 79 10.95 10.07 -0.90
N TRP A 80 12.26 9.90 -0.87
CA TRP A 80 13.18 10.84 -0.22
C TRP A 80 14.06 11.58 -1.22
N GLY A 81 14.52 12.76 -0.82
CA GLY A 81 15.48 13.55 -1.58
C GLY A 81 15.52 15.03 -1.17
N PRO A 82 16.56 15.78 -1.59
CA PRO A 82 16.71 17.21 -1.29
C PRO A 82 15.51 18.06 -1.75
N PRO A 83 15.28 19.25 -1.18
CA PRO A 83 14.30 20.20 -1.72
C PRO A 83 14.51 20.44 -3.22
N GLY A 84 13.43 20.46 -4.00
CA GLY A 84 13.52 20.62 -5.46
C GLY A 84 13.82 19.34 -6.25
N SER A 85 14.04 18.18 -5.62
CA SER A 85 14.30 16.91 -6.32
C SER A 85 13.09 16.30 -7.06
N GLY A 86 11.97 17.02 -7.17
CA GLY A 86 10.79 16.56 -7.90
C GLY A 86 9.81 15.65 -7.16
N LYS A 87 10.00 15.37 -5.85
CA LYS A 87 9.10 14.48 -5.06
C LYS A 87 7.62 14.83 -5.19
N THR A 88 7.29 16.12 -5.01
CA THR A 88 5.91 16.62 -5.12
C THR A 88 5.38 16.45 -6.55
N GLY A 89 6.21 16.75 -7.55
CA GLY A 89 5.86 16.56 -8.97
C GLY A 89 5.60 15.09 -9.30
N PHE A 90 6.42 14.18 -8.78
CA PHE A 90 6.21 12.75 -8.91
C PHE A 90 4.90 12.29 -8.25
N GLY A 91 4.59 12.78 -7.04
CA GLY A 91 3.31 12.50 -6.40
C GLY A 91 2.10 13.00 -7.19
N ILE A 92 2.20 14.18 -7.80
CA ILE A 92 1.16 14.72 -8.69
C ILE A 92 1.00 13.85 -9.95
N GLN A 93 2.10 13.39 -10.55
CA GLN A 93 2.03 12.47 -11.69
C GLN A 93 1.30 11.18 -11.32
N LEU A 94 1.60 10.63 -10.14
CA LEU A 94 0.93 9.44 -9.63
C LEU A 94 -0.57 9.67 -9.46
N ALA A 95 -0.95 10.81 -8.86
CA ALA A 95 -2.35 11.20 -8.71
C ALA A 95 -3.07 11.34 -10.06
N ALA A 96 -2.44 11.98 -11.04
CA ALA A 96 -2.98 12.12 -12.38
C ALA A 96 -3.19 10.75 -13.05
N ASN A 97 -2.24 9.82 -12.88
CA ASN A 97 -2.34 8.47 -13.44
C ASN A 97 -3.50 7.68 -12.80
N THR A 98 -3.65 7.74 -11.47
CA THR A 98 -4.77 7.12 -10.76
C THR A 98 -6.13 7.69 -11.21
N LEU A 99 -6.23 9.02 -11.35
CA LEU A 99 -7.45 9.67 -11.85
C LEU A 99 -7.78 9.26 -13.30
N ARG A 100 -6.77 9.10 -14.16
CA ARG A 100 -6.96 8.62 -15.55
C ARG A 100 -7.46 7.18 -15.63
N GLN A 101 -7.20 6.37 -14.61
CA GLN A 101 -7.74 5.01 -14.48
C GLN A 101 -9.20 4.99 -13.98
N GLY A 102 -9.78 6.15 -13.66
CA GLY A 102 -11.14 6.26 -13.11
C GLY A 102 -11.21 6.07 -11.59
N GLU A 103 -10.07 6.09 -10.90
CA GLU A 103 -10.00 5.97 -9.44
C GLU A 103 -9.95 7.34 -8.76
N SER A 104 -9.96 7.33 -7.42
CA SER A 104 -9.93 8.54 -6.60
C SER A 104 -8.61 8.68 -5.84
N VAL A 105 -8.21 9.92 -5.55
CA VAL A 105 -6.96 10.25 -4.86
C VAL A 105 -7.25 11.24 -3.74
N VAL A 106 -6.68 10.97 -2.56
CA VAL A 106 -6.63 11.93 -1.46
C VAL A 106 -5.21 12.49 -1.39
N TRP A 107 -5.08 13.80 -1.57
CA TRP A 107 -3.80 14.50 -1.47
C TRP A 107 -3.72 15.25 -0.15
N MET A 108 -2.72 14.94 0.67
CA MET A 108 -2.43 15.63 1.92
C MET A 108 -1.15 16.44 1.76
N ASP A 109 -1.25 17.75 1.81
CA ASP A 109 -0.09 18.64 1.78
C ASP A 109 0.25 19.11 3.19
N SER A 110 1.49 18.86 3.61
CA SER A 110 2.06 19.33 4.88
C SER A 110 3.13 20.41 4.68
N ILE A 111 3.28 20.96 3.46
CA ILE A 111 4.20 22.06 3.22
C ILE A 111 3.72 23.26 4.03
N ARG A 112 4.49 23.60 5.07
CA ARG A 112 4.33 24.88 5.76
C ARG A 112 4.66 25.99 4.77
N TYR A 113 3.66 26.77 4.40
CA TYR A 113 3.92 28.14 4.03
C TYR A 113 4.48 28.85 5.27
N PRO A 114 5.58 29.62 5.17
CA PRO A 114 5.88 30.57 6.22
C PRO A 114 4.62 31.43 6.38
N LEU A 115 4.07 31.46 7.60
CA LEU A 115 3.09 32.46 7.98
C LEU A 115 3.69 33.79 7.53
N ARG A 116 3.08 34.44 6.53
CA ARG A 116 3.40 35.83 6.27
C ARG A 116 3.02 36.53 7.56
N ASP A 117 4.03 36.95 8.33
CA ASP A 117 3.84 37.94 9.37
C ASP A 117 3.23 39.14 8.68
N CYS A 118 1.91 39.23 8.77
CA CYS A 118 1.15 40.39 8.40
C CYS A 118 1.33 41.35 9.58
N MET A 119 2.42 42.12 9.56
CA MET A 119 2.61 43.20 10.52
C MET A 119 3.42 44.34 9.89
N MET A 120 2.63 45.36 9.51
CA MET A 120 2.90 46.80 9.41
C MET A 120 4.05 47.30 8.53
#